data_AF-A0A2N9X7T7-F1
#
_entry.id   AF-A0A2N9X7T7-F1
#
_cell.length_a   1.000
_cell.length_b   1.000
_cell.length_c   1.000
_cell.angle_alpha   90.00
_cell.angle_beta   90.00
_cell.angle_gamma   90.00
#
_symmetry.space_group_name_H-M   'P 1'
#
loop_
_entity.id
_entity.type
_entity.pdbx_description
1 polymer ?
#
loop_
_entity_poly.entity_id
_entity_poly.type
_entity_poly.pdbx_seq_one_letter_code
_entity_poly.pdbx_strand_id
1 'polypeptide(L)'
;MQIVKVSALLLISLLMFGCDNHKSVSDSQTSSKSVQSENSSALNKMQDDYISETKRYLPSKVAPNTDLVDIYKENNSVNYKYVIKENKKDLALAESEKVTAENLKKLYCSTNPELVKFREAFPNGVNHSYYIKDEKLFTVHLALSDCKTK
;
A
#
# COMPACT_ATOMS: atom_id res chain seq x y z
N MET A 1 35.55 31.05 47.51
CA MET A 1 35.59 32.16 46.55
C MET A 1 35.35 31.60 45.16
N GLN A 2 34.29 32.07 44.50
CA GLN A 2 33.89 31.65 43.16
C GLN A 2 34.83 32.27 42.12
N ILE A 3 35.31 31.49 41.16
CA ILE A 3 36.04 32.02 40.00
C ILE A 3 35.17 31.81 38.75
N VAL A 4 35.14 32.88 37.99
CA VAL A 4 34.10 33.31 37.07
C VAL A 4 34.23 32.66 35.69
N LYS A 5 33.07 32.51 35.04
CA LYS A 5 32.80 32.08 33.67
C LYS A 5 33.67 32.79 32.63
N VAL A 6 34.14 32.06 31.61
CA VAL A 6 34.56 32.65 30.33
C VAL A 6 33.83 31.92 29.21
N SER A 7 32.75 32.55 28.73
CA SER A 7 32.09 32.22 27.48
C SER A 7 32.81 32.97 26.36
N ALA A 8 33.41 32.26 25.42
CA ALA A 8 33.93 32.84 24.18
C ALA A 8 32.88 32.66 23.08
N LEU A 9 32.07 33.70 22.87
CA LEU A 9 31.36 33.93 21.62
C LEU A 9 32.37 34.51 20.61
N LEU A 10 32.45 33.91 19.42
CA LEU A 10 32.95 34.60 18.24
C LEU A 10 31.91 34.47 17.12
N LEU A 11 31.20 35.59 16.96
CA LEU A 11 30.39 35.96 15.81
C LEU A 11 31.30 36.15 14.60
N ILE A 12 30.96 35.50 13.48
CA ILE A 12 31.26 36.06 12.15
C ILE A 12 29.97 36.00 11.35
N SER A 13 29.22 37.09 11.44
CA SER A 13 28.24 37.53 10.47
C SER A 13 28.95 37.95 9.19
N LEU A 14 28.61 37.33 8.06
CA LEU A 14 28.78 37.96 6.76
C LEU A 14 27.47 38.61 6.32
N LEU A 15 27.67 39.87 5.97
CA LEU A 15 26.77 40.96 5.63
C LEU A 15 26.14 40.71 4.24
N MET A 16 24.83 40.88 4.11
CA MET A 16 24.13 42.08 3.58
C MET A 16 23.91 42.06 2.06
N PHE A 17 22.99 42.94 1.63
CA PHE A 17 22.37 43.13 0.31
C PHE A 17 21.13 42.24 0.12
N GLY A 18 19.89 42.65 0.41
CA GLY A 18 19.31 44.00 0.48
C GLY A 18 18.10 44.02 -0.45
N CYS A 19 16.93 44.40 0.06
CA CYS A 19 16.00 45.38 -0.52
C CYS A 19 14.72 45.43 0.33
N ASP A 20 14.57 46.55 1.01
CA ASP A 20 13.35 47.09 1.59
C ASP A 20 12.40 47.50 0.46
N ASN A 21 11.13 47.05 0.51
CA ASN A 21 10.02 47.96 0.21
C ASN A 21 8.67 47.42 0.70
N HIS A 22 7.87 48.37 1.16
CA HIS A 22 6.59 48.25 1.82
C HIS A 22 5.45 47.78 0.86
N LYS A 23 4.60 46.88 1.38
CA LYS A 23 3.19 46.60 1.00
C LYS A 23 2.88 45.66 -0.20
N SER A 24 2.20 44.58 0.19
CA SER A 24 1.29 43.66 -0.53
C SER A 24 1.87 42.47 -1.30
N VAL A 25 1.26 41.30 -1.00
CA VAL A 25 1.21 40.02 -1.70
C VAL A 25 2.11 38.88 -1.16
N SER A 26 1.43 37.99 -0.44
CA SER A 26 1.59 36.53 -0.27
C SER A 26 2.97 35.93 0.04
N ASP A 27 3.10 35.49 1.28
CA ASP A 27 4.20 34.70 1.82
C ASP A 27 4.35 33.30 1.21
N SER A 28 5.62 32.97 0.99
CA SER A 28 6.27 31.66 1.19
C SER A 28 6.06 30.55 0.14
N GLN A 29 7.06 30.46 -0.75
CA GLN A 29 7.67 29.18 -1.07
C GLN A 29 8.17 28.52 0.22
N THR A 30 7.49 27.49 0.69
CA THR A 30 8.11 26.41 1.45
C THR A 30 8.19 25.20 0.52
N SER A 31 9.38 24.92 0.00
CA SER A 31 9.70 23.69 -0.74
C SER A 31 9.66 22.48 0.20
N SER A 32 8.46 22.00 0.51
CA SER A 32 8.21 20.70 1.14
C SER A 32 8.22 19.62 0.05
N LYS A 33 9.39 19.29 -0.52
CA LYS A 33 9.48 18.24 -1.55
C LYS A 33 10.45 17.10 -1.24
N SER A 34 11.20 17.16 -0.14
CA SER A 34 12.22 16.14 0.18
C SER A 34 11.76 15.01 1.12
N VAL A 35 10.73 15.20 1.96
CA VAL A 35 10.29 14.15 2.91
C VAL A 35 9.28 13.17 2.30
N GLN A 36 8.50 13.61 1.30
CA GLN A 36 7.46 12.78 0.67
C GLN A 36 8.05 11.79 -0.36
N SER A 37 9.19 12.13 -0.96
CA SER A 37 9.84 11.35 -2.01
C SER A 37 10.46 10.05 -1.50
N GLU A 38 11.14 10.08 -0.35
CA GLU A 38 11.84 8.90 0.20
C GLU A 38 10.86 7.82 0.67
N ASN A 39 9.79 8.20 1.38
CA ASN A 39 8.74 7.28 1.81
C ASN A 39 8.00 6.65 0.63
N SER A 40 7.74 7.42 -0.44
CA SER A 40 7.10 6.88 -1.65
C SER A 40 8.00 5.88 -2.39
N SER A 41 9.32 6.12 -2.43
CA SER A 41 10.27 5.24 -3.10
C SER A 41 10.47 3.92 -2.34
N ALA A 42 10.55 3.97 -1.00
CA ALA A 42 10.69 2.79 -0.16
C ALA A 42 9.44 1.90 -0.21
N LEU A 43 8.24 2.51 -0.13
CA LEU A 43 6.97 1.81 -0.27
C LEU A 43 6.84 1.15 -1.64
N ASN A 44 7.15 1.89 -2.71
CA ASN A 44 7.10 1.36 -4.08
C ASN A 44 8.01 0.13 -4.25
N LYS A 45 9.23 0.18 -3.69
CA LYS A 45 10.16 -0.95 -3.68
C LYS A 45 9.60 -2.15 -2.92
N MET A 46 9.04 -1.95 -1.72
CA MET A 46 8.44 -3.05 -0.95
C MET A 46 7.29 -3.73 -1.72
N GLN A 47 6.47 -2.94 -2.42
CA GLN A 47 5.42 -3.47 -3.27
C GLN A 47 6.00 -4.26 -4.46
N ASP A 48 7.04 -3.74 -5.13
CA ASP A 48 7.70 -4.43 -6.25
C ASP A 48 8.36 -5.74 -5.83
N ASP A 49 9.04 -5.74 -4.69
CA ASP A 49 9.62 -6.94 -4.10
C ASP A 49 8.50 -7.97 -3.83
N TYR A 50 7.39 -7.57 -3.19
CA TYR A 50 6.26 -8.47 -2.92
C TYR A 50 5.69 -9.09 -4.21
N ILE A 51 5.43 -8.28 -5.24
CA ILE A 51 4.88 -8.75 -6.51
C ILE A 51 5.85 -9.69 -7.22
N SER A 52 7.12 -9.30 -7.34
CA SER A 52 8.14 -10.09 -8.03
C SER A 52 8.39 -11.45 -7.35
N GLU A 53 8.52 -11.45 -6.02
CA GLU A 53 8.71 -12.68 -5.24
C GLU A 53 7.50 -13.61 -5.37
N THR A 54 6.27 -13.08 -5.27
CA THR A 54 5.04 -13.88 -5.38
C THR A 54 4.84 -14.44 -6.79
N LYS A 55 5.17 -13.67 -7.83
CA LYS A 55 5.08 -14.11 -9.23
C LYS A 55 5.89 -15.36 -9.54
N ARG A 56 6.99 -15.61 -8.83
CA ARG A 56 7.83 -16.80 -9.04
C ARG A 56 7.13 -18.12 -8.73
N TYR A 57 6.05 -18.07 -7.95
CA TYR A 57 5.27 -19.24 -7.58
C TYR A 57 4.05 -19.47 -8.48
N LEU A 58 3.88 -18.69 -9.55
CA LEU A 58 2.73 -18.78 -10.44
C LEU A 58 2.99 -19.70 -11.65
N PRO A 59 1.95 -20.42 -12.15
CA PRO A 59 0.63 -20.56 -11.53
C PRO A 59 0.68 -21.42 -10.27
N SER A 60 -0.11 -21.05 -9.25
CA SER A 60 -0.18 -21.77 -7.97
C SER A 60 -1.57 -22.33 -7.73
N LYS A 61 -1.66 -23.62 -7.39
CA LYS A 61 -2.93 -24.26 -7.03
C LYS A 61 -3.33 -23.85 -5.61
N VAL A 62 -4.42 -23.10 -5.46
CA VAL A 62 -4.92 -22.60 -4.16
C VAL A 62 -6.14 -23.38 -3.65
N ALA A 63 -6.83 -24.09 -4.55
CA ALA A 63 -7.90 -25.03 -4.23
C ALA A 63 -7.93 -26.17 -5.28
N PRO A 64 -8.67 -27.28 -5.08
CA PRO A 64 -8.70 -28.40 -6.02
C PRO A 64 -8.98 -27.99 -7.48
N ASN A 65 -9.90 -27.05 -7.67
CA ASN A 65 -10.38 -26.54 -8.95
C ASN A 65 -9.93 -25.09 -9.24
N THR A 66 -9.08 -24.46 -8.41
CA THR A 66 -8.76 -23.03 -8.54
C THR A 66 -7.25 -22.81 -8.51
N ASP A 67 -6.75 -22.12 -9.52
CA ASP A 67 -5.37 -21.68 -9.61
C ASP A 67 -5.29 -20.15 -9.48
N LEU A 68 -4.30 -19.64 -8.74
CA LEU A 68 -3.83 -18.27 -8.86
C LEU A 68 -2.89 -18.22 -10.06
N VAL A 69 -3.23 -17.43 -11.08
CA VAL A 69 -2.50 -17.40 -12.37
C VAL A 69 -1.77 -16.09 -12.62
N ASP A 70 -2.16 -15.00 -11.96
CA ASP A 70 -1.46 -13.72 -12.06
C ASP A 70 -1.60 -12.92 -10.77
N ILE A 71 -0.64 -12.03 -10.55
CA ILE A 71 -0.62 -11.05 -9.47
C ILE A 71 0.05 -9.77 -9.97
N TYR A 72 -0.55 -8.61 -9.77
CA TYR A 72 0.06 -7.34 -10.16
C TYR A 72 -0.34 -6.23 -9.22
N LYS A 73 0.50 -5.19 -9.13
CA LYS A 73 0.13 -3.97 -8.43
C LYS A 73 -0.47 -2.95 -9.39
N GLU A 74 -1.45 -2.21 -8.90
CA GLU A 74 -2.02 -1.06 -9.59
C GLU A 74 -2.56 -0.11 -8.53
N ASN A 75 -2.28 1.19 -8.65
CA ASN A 75 -2.80 2.22 -7.76
C ASN A 75 -2.65 1.87 -6.26
N ASN A 76 -1.48 1.41 -5.80
CA ASN A 76 -1.23 0.99 -4.41
C ASN A 76 -2.14 -0.15 -3.88
N SER A 77 -2.74 -0.92 -4.78
CA SER A 77 -3.45 -2.17 -4.48
C SER A 77 -2.73 -3.37 -5.07
N VAL A 78 -2.94 -4.55 -4.49
CA VAL A 78 -2.58 -5.82 -5.14
C VAL A 78 -3.81 -6.40 -5.84
N ASN A 79 -3.63 -6.86 -7.06
CA ASN A 79 -4.66 -7.54 -7.84
C ASN A 79 -4.24 -8.98 -8.08
N TYR A 80 -5.04 -9.92 -7.59
CA TYR A 80 -4.89 -11.35 -7.79
C TYR A 80 -5.88 -11.84 -8.85
N LYS A 81 -5.41 -12.65 -9.80
CA LYS A 81 -6.24 -13.30 -10.82
C LYS A 81 -6.33 -14.80 -10.54
N TYR A 82 -7.53 -15.28 -10.23
CA TYR A 82 -7.81 -16.69 -10.03
C TYR A 82 -8.59 -17.28 -11.20
N VAL A 83 -8.22 -18.47 -11.64
CA VAL A 83 -8.95 -19.22 -12.68
C VAL A 83 -9.53 -20.50 -12.07
N ILE A 84 -10.85 -20.63 -12.16
CA ILE A 84 -11.61 -21.80 -11.73
C ILE A 84 -11.76 -22.75 -12.93
N LYS A 85 -11.42 -24.02 -12.73
CA LYS A 85 -11.41 -25.11 -13.72
C LYS A 85 -12.73 -25.88 -13.75
N GLU A 86 -13.85 -25.21 -13.51
CA GLU A 86 -15.20 -25.79 -13.51
C GLU A 86 -16.14 -25.06 -14.48
N ASN A 87 -17.31 -25.63 -14.74
CA ASN A 87 -18.32 -24.93 -15.53
C ASN A 87 -19.12 -23.96 -14.66
N LYS A 88 -19.44 -22.80 -15.21
CA LYS A 88 -20.21 -21.76 -14.52
C LYS A 88 -21.58 -22.25 -14.00
N LYS A 89 -22.19 -23.21 -14.70
CA LYS A 89 -23.49 -23.81 -14.32
C LYS A 89 -23.45 -24.63 -13.03
N ASP A 90 -22.27 -25.11 -12.68
CA ASP A 90 -22.06 -25.98 -11.51
C ASP A 90 -21.76 -25.14 -10.25
N LEU A 91 -21.58 -23.82 -10.40
CA LEU A 91 -21.28 -22.89 -9.31
C LEU A 91 -22.53 -22.17 -8.81
N ALA A 92 -22.80 -22.30 -7.51
CA ALA A 92 -23.69 -21.39 -6.80
C ALA A 92 -22.98 -20.04 -6.58
N LEU A 93 -22.93 -19.20 -7.62
CA LEU A 93 -22.09 -17.99 -7.68
C LEU A 93 -22.29 -17.04 -6.50
N ALA A 94 -23.54 -16.70 -6.15
CA ALA A 94 -23.83 -15.77 -5.06
C ALA A 94 -23.34 -16.27 -3.69
N GLU A 95 -23.56 -17.55 -3.40
CA GLU A 95 -23.09 -18.16 -2.14
C GLU A 95 -21.56 -18.30 -2.15
N SER A 96 -20.99 -18.70 -3.29
CA SER A 96 -19.54 -18.83 -3.45
C SER A 96 -18.82 -17.50 -3.26
N GLU A 97 -19.34 -16.41 -3.83
CA GLU A 97 -18.83 -15.05 -3.64
C GLU A 97 -18.89 -14.65 -2.17
N LYS A 98 -20.04 -14.84 -1.52
CA LYS A 98 -20.24 -14.50 -0.11
C LYS A 98 -19.26 -15.23 0.80
N VAL A 99 -19.18 -16.56 0.70
CA VAL A 99 -18.28 -17.39 1.52
C VAL A 99 -16.82 -17.03 1.25
N THR A 100 -16.46 -16.78 -0.01
CA THR A 100 -15.11 -16.35 -0.38
C THR A 100 -14.77 -15.00 0.25
N ALA A 101 -15.67 -14.02 0.17
CA ALA A 101 -15.49 -12.70 0.76
C ALA A 101 -15.33 -12.77 2.27
N GLU A 102 -16.14 -13.57 2.97
CA GLU A 102 -16.05 -13.76 4.43
C GLU A 102 -14.71 -14.40 4.83
N ASN A 103 -14.26 -15.43 4.12
CA ASN A 103 -13.00 -16.11 4.40
C ASN A 103 -11.78 -15.21 4.14
N LEU A 104 -11.76 -14.53 2.99
CA LEU A 104 -10.69 -13.59 2.66
C LEU A 104 -10.66 -12.44 3.66
N LYS A 105 -11.82 -11.89 4.05
CA LYS A 105 -11.90 -10.84 5.07
C LYS A 105 -11.33 -11.31 6.40
N LYS A 106 -11.67 -12.52 6.86
CA LYS A 106 -11.14 -13.08 8.10
C LYS A 106 -9.62 -13.19 8.08
N LEU A 107 -9.04 -13.66 6.97
CA LEU A 107 -7.59 -13.76 6.81
C LEU A 107 -6.96 -12.35 6.74
N TYR A 108 -7.45 -11.53 5.82
CA TYR A 108 -6.95 -10.18 5.55
C TYR A 108 -7.00 -9.29 6.79
N CYS A 109 -8.00 -9.43 7.67
CA CYS A 109 -8.14 -8.65 8.90
C CYS A 109 -7.53 -9.30 10.14
N SER A 110 -6.82 -10.41 9.99
CA SER A 110 -6.11 -11.02 11.12
C SER A 110 -4.98 -10.12 11.64
N THR A 111 -4.61 -10.33 12.90
CA THR A 111 -3.54 -9.61 13.61
C THR A 111 -2.14 -10.18 13.35
N ASN A 112 -1.98 -11.05 12.34
CA ASN A 112 -0.68 -11.56 11.93
C ASN A 112 0.24 -10.36 11.54
N PRO A 113 1.45 -10.23 12.12
CA PRO A 113 2.34 -9.11 11.85
C PRO A 113 2.74 -8.93 10.38
N GLU A 114 2.88 -10.03 9.63
CA GLU A 114 3.19 -9.98 8.20
C GLU A 114 2.01 -9.40 7.41
N LEU A 115 0.78 -9.78 7.78
CA LEU A 115 -0.43 -9.24 7.16
C LEU A 115 -0.66 -7.77 7.55
N VAL A 116 -0.29 -7.35 8.75
CA VAL A 116 -0.28 -5.92 9.13
C VAL A 116 0.65 -5.13 8.21
N LYS A 117 1.90 -5.56 8.06
CA LYS A 117 2.88 -4.92 7.18
C LYS A 117 2.42 -4.91 5.72
N PHE A 118 1.83 -6.02 5.28
CA PHE A 118 1.26 -6.12 3.93
C PHE A 118 0.16 -5.07 3.70
N ARG A 119 -0.77 -4.89 4.65
CA ARG A 119 -1.82 -3.86 4.54
C ARG A 119 -1.25 -2.45 4.54
N GLU A 120 -0.20 -2.19 5.32
CA GLU A 120 0.51 -0.91 5.33
C GLU A 120 1.22 -0.63 3.99
N ALA A 121 1.78 -1.66 3.35
CA ALA A 121 2.44 -1.55 2.06
C ALA A 121 1.44 -1.30 0.90
N PHE A 122 0.20 -1.77 1.03
CA PHE A 122 -0.86 -1.63 0.04
C PHE A 122 -2.08 -0.88 0.63
N PRO A 123 -1.98 0.45 0.80
CA PRO A 123 -3.01 1.24 1.48
C PRO A 123 -4.36 1.24 0.76
N ASN A 124 -4.38 0.97 -0.55
CA ASN A 124 -5.63 0.83 -1.32
C ASN A 124 -6.14 -0.62 -1.35
N GLY A 125 -5.56 -1.50 -0.53
CA GLY A 125 -6.08 -2.84 -0.30
C GLY A 125 -5.73 -3.87 -1.38
N VAL A 126 -6.58 -4.88 -1.47
CA VAL A 126 -6.41 -6.03 -2.37
C VAL A 126 -7.68 -6.31 -3.14
N ASN A 127 -7.51 -6.80 -4.36
CA ASN A 127 -8.58 -7.26 -5.24
C ASN A 127 -8.35 -8.73 -5.58
N HIS A 128 -9.27 -9.61 -5.19
CA HIS A 128 -9.27 -11.01 -5.58
C HIS A 128 -10.32 -11.22 -6.67
N SER A 129 -9.89 -11.35 -7.93
CA SER A 129 -10.79 -11.50 -9.08
C SER A 129 -10.81 -12.94 -9.58
N TYR A 130 -12.00 -13.52 -9.67
CA TYR A 130 -12.22 -14.92 -10.02
C TYR A 130 -12.80 -15.05 -11.43
N TYR A 131 -12.25 -15.97 -12.20
CA TYR A 131 -12.58 -16.17 -13.61
C TYR A 131 -12.90 -17.64 -13.90
N ILE A 132 -13.80 -17.87 -14.86
CA ILE A 132 -13.87 -19.14 -15.59
C ILE A 132 -13.48 -18.83 -17.04
N LYS A 133 -12.46 -19.53 -17.54
CA LYS A 133 -11.82 -19.15 -18.81
C LYS A 133 -11.39 -17.68 -18.73
N ASP A 134 -11.89 -16.83 -19.62
CA ASP A 134 -11.63 -15.39 -19.65
C ASP A 134 -12.79 -14.54 -19.12
N GLU A 135 -13.87 -15.17 -18.66
CA GLU A 135 -15.03 -14.46 -18.10
C GLU A 135 -14.84 -14.22 -16.61
N LYS A 136 -14.83 -12.96 -16.19
CA LYS A 136 -14.80 -12.57 -14.78
C LYS A 136 -16.16 -12.88 -14.14
N LEU A 137 -16.13 -13.66 -13.06
CA LEU A 137 -17.33 -14.00 -12.29
C LEU A 137 -17.63 -12.94 -11.25
N PHE A 138 -16.68 -12.67 -10.35
CA PHE A 138 -16.80 -11.70 -9.28
C PHE A 138 -15.41 -11.22 -8.83
N THR A 139 -15.39 -10.11 -8.08
CA THR A 139 -14.19 -9.56 -7.45
C THR A 139 -14.49 -9.28 -5.98
N VAL A 140 -13.65 -9.80 -5.08
CA VAL A 140 -13.65 -9.42 -3.67
C VAL A 140 -12.62 -8.33 -3.47
N HIS A 141 -13.07 -7.13 -3.13
CA HIS A 141 -12.21 -6.03 -2.70
C HIS A 141 -12.12 -6.00 -1.17
N LEU A 142 -10.91 -5.86 -0.64
CA LEU A 142 -10.67 -5.70 0.80
C LEU A 142 -9.67 -4.56 1.02
N ALA A 143 -10.07 -3.59 1.82
CA ALA A 143 -9.27 -2.47 2.25
C ALA A 143 -9.16 -2.43 3.79
N LEU A 144 -8.23 -1.63 4.30
CA LEU A 144 -8.02 -1.50 5.74
C LEU A 144 -9.30 -1.10 6.50
N SER A 145 -10.19 -0.33 5.86
CA SER A 145 -11.50 0.05 6.41
C SER A 145 -12.44 -1.13 6.67
N ASP A 146 -12.24 -2.26 6.00
CA ASP A 146 -13.05 -3.47 6.20
C ASP A 146 -12.69 -4.21 7.49
N CYS A 147 -11.50 -3.93 8.05
CA CYS A 147 -10.98 -4.56 9.26
C CYS A 147 -11.37 -3.83 10.54
N LYS A 148 -12.31 -2.88 10.47
CA LYS A 148 -12.84 -2.21 11.66
C LYS A 148 -13.33 -3.25 12.69
N THR A 149 -12.68 -3.20 13.84
CA THR A 149 -13.04 -3.87 15.08
C THR A 149 -14.46 -3.48 15.50
N LYS A 150 -15.28 -4.47 15.81
CA LYS A 150 -16.30 -4.27 16.85
C LYS A 150 -15.60 -3.98 18.18
#